data_AF-A0A1I7GVH2-F1
#
_entry.id   AF-A0A1I7GVH2-F1
#
_cell.length_a   1.000
_cell.length_b   1.000
_cell.length_c   1.000
_cell.angle_alpha   90.00
_cell.angle_beta   90.00
_cell.angle_gamma   90.00
#
_symmetry.space_group_name_H-M   'P 1'
#
loop_
_entity.id
_entity.type
_entity.pdbx_description
1 polymer ?
#
loop_
_entity_poly.entity_id
_entity_poly.type
_entity_poly.pdbx_seq_one_letter_code
_entity_poly.pdbx_strand_id
1 'polypeptide(L)'
;MSQGNNRDGAGIIGRDGEGWHLLWTLEPVSRTAVHQSGVTARVTRSLTNPEKDQISLEHLADLDLSRWDLRKITDEAITLWMEGKFERH
;
A
#
# COMPACT_ATOMS: atom_id res chain seq x y z
N MET A 1 -17.19 -14.14 27.52
CA MET A 1 -16.01 -13.83 28.36
C MET A 1 -15.08 -15.02 28.23
N SER A 2 -13.83 -14.98 27.77
CA SER A 2 -12.91 -13.92 27.31
C SER A 2 -11.87 -14.62 26.42
N GLN A 3 -11.62 -14.10 25.22
CA GLN A 3 -10.33 -13.50 24.80
C GLN A 3 -9.07 -14.31 25.15
N GLY A 4 -8.45 -14.89 24.12
CA GLY A 4 -7.07 -15.37 24.13
C GLY A 4 -6.40 -14.95 22.82
N ASN A 5 -5.46 -14.01 22.93
CA ASN A 5 -4.63 -13.46 21.85
C ASN A 5 -3.94 -14.55 21.02
N ASN A 6 -4.19 -14.57 19.70
CA ASN A 6 -3.24 -15.15 18.74
C ASN A 6 -2.44 -14.00 18.13
N ARG A 7 -1.32 -13.67 18.76
CA ARG A 7 -0.27 -12.80 18.19
C ARG A 7 0.78 -13.71 17.57
N ASP A 8 0.41 -14.40 16.51
CA ASP A 8 1.31 -15.23 15.72
C ASP A 8 1.13 -14.84 14.26
N GLY A 9 2.01 -13.94 13.82
CA GLY A 9 2.07 -13.49 12.42
C GLY A 9 3.34 -12.70 12.12
N ALA A 10 4.38 -12.83 12.94
CA ALA A 10 5.70 -12.33 12.64
C ALA A 10 6.51 -13.47 12.02
N GLY A 11 6.34 -13.70 10.72
CA GLY A 11 7.17 -14.65 10.01
C GLY A 11 6.52 -15.28 8.79
N ILE A 12 6.27 -14.48 7.74
CA ILE A 12 6.31 -14.90 6.33
C ILE A 12 6.06 -13.65 5.47
N ILE A 13 7.06 -12.76 5.32
CA ILE A 13 7.13 -12.01 4.06
C ILE A 13 7.64 -13.04 3.07
N GLY A 14 6.69 -13.74 2.45
CA GLY A 14 6.93 -14.80 1.49
C GLY A 14 7.91 -14.33 0.42
N ARG A 15 8.77 -15.26 0.03
CA ARG A 15 9.67 -15.20 -1.12
C ARG A 15 8.89 -15.36 -2.44
N ASP A 16 7.57 -15.20 -2.35
CA ASP A 16 6.55 -15.51 -3.33
C ASP A 16 5.81 -14.19 -3.51
N GLY A 17 5.82 -13.63 -4.73
CA GLY A 17 5.39 -12.27 -5.07
C GLY A 17 3.90 -11.94 -4.86
N GLU A 18 3.27 -12.58 -3.88
CA GLU A 18 1.88 -12.46 -3.51
C GLU A 18 1.72 -11.83 -2.12
N GLY A 19 2.72 -11.89 -1.23
CA GLY A 19 2.58 -11.35 0.14
C GLY A 19 2.71 -9.83 0.27
N TRP A 20 3.17 -9.14 -0.78
CA TRP A 20 3.49 -7.72 -0.72
C TRP A 20 2.23 -6.83 -0.56
N HIS A 21 1.07 -7.26 -1.07
CA HIS A 21 -0.18 -6.54 -0.87
C HIS A 21 -0.60 -6.45 0.61
N LEU A 22 -0.11 -7.37 1.47
CA LEU A 22 -0.34 -7.35 2.92
C LEU A 22 0.46 -6.26 3.63
N LEU A 23 1.51 -5.74 2.98
CA LEU A 23 2.26 -4.59 3.47
C LEU A 23 1.48 -3.28 3.29
N TRP A 24 0.42 -3.29 2.50
CA TRP A 24 -0.40 -2.13 2.18
C TRP A 24 -1.75 -2.21 2.88
N THR A 25 -2.05 -1.17 3.67
CA THR A 25 -3.35 -0.99 4.31
C THR A 25 -4.16 0.01 3.48
N LEU A 26 -5.18 -0.48 2.79
CA LEU A 26 -6.10 0.33 1.99
C LEU A 26 -7.09 1.05 2.90
N GLU A 27 -7.17 2.37 2.77
CA GLU A 27 -8.20 3.17 3.42
C GLU A 27 -9.40 3.39 2.48
N PRO A 28 -10.55 2.76 2.74
CA PRO A 28 -11.69 2.74 1.82
C PRO A 28 -12.36 4.10 1.64
N VAL A 29 -12.11 5.05 2.55
CA VAL A 29 -12.72 6.40 2.54
C VAL A 29 -11.90 7.38 1.70
N SER A 30 -10.58 7.19 1.64
CA SER A 30 -9.65 8.20 1.11
C SER A 30 -8.91 7.78 -0.16
N ARG A 31 -9.14 6.56 -0.67
CA ARG A 31 -8.37 5.98 -1.80
C ARG A 31 -6.86 6.14 -1.58
N THR A 32 -6.47 5.95 -0.32
CA THR A 32 -5.09 5.96 0.15
C THR A 32 -4.72 4.53 0.53
N ALA A 33 -3.45 4.19 0.37
CA ALA A 33 -2.88 2.94 0.86
C ALA A 33 -1.63 3.30 1.66
N VAL A 34 -1.55 2.83 2.89
CA VAL A 34 -0.41 3.05 3.77
C VAL A 34 0.45 1.80 3.78
N HIS A 35 1.71 1.94 3.40
CA HIS A 35 2.68 0.87 3.44
C HIS A 35 3.28 0.73 4.85
N GLN A 36 3.70 -0.47 5.24
CA GLN A 36 4.37 -0.73 6.52
C GLN A 36 5.68 0.07 6.70
N SER A 37 6.27 0.57 5.62
CA SER A 37 7.42 1.47 5.68
C SER A 37 7.07 2.90 6.11
N GLY A 38 5.78 3.23 6.28
CA GLY A 38 5.30 4.59 6.58
C GLY A 38 4.96 5.42 5.33
N VAL A 39 5.31 4.94 4.13
CA VAL A 39 4.96 5.59 2.87
C VAL A 39 3.45 5.49 2.64
N THR A 40 2.84 6.58 2.22
CA THR A 40 1.42 6.60 1.86
C THR A 40 1.28 6.81 0.36
N ALA A 41 0.66 5.86 -0.33
CA ALA A 41 0.25 6.02 -1.71
C ALA A 41 -1.17 6.60 -1.77
N ARG A 42 -1.35 7.68 -2.51
CA ARG A 42 -2.64 8.35 -2.68
C ARG A 42 -2.99 8.44 -4.14
N VAL A 43 -4.18 7.95 -4.49
CA VAL A 43 -4.70 8.06 -5.85
C VAL A 43 -5.62 9.28 -5.94
N THR A 44 -5.17 10.30 -6.67
CA THR A 44 -5.99 11.46 -7.01
C THR A 44 -6.64 11.22 -8.36
N ARG A 45 -7.97 10.99 -8.33
CA ARG A 45 -8.74 10.83 -9.56
C ARG A 45 -9.01 12.17 -10.22
N SER A 46 -8.77 12.22 -11.51
CA SER A 46 -9.12 13.39 -12.32
C SER A 46 -10.61 13.33 -12.68
N LEU A 47 -11.41 14.24 -12.11
CA LEU A 47 -12.86 14.32 -12.30
C LEU A 47 -13.31 14.40 -13.77
N THR A 48 -12.45 14.95 -14.64
CA THR A 48 -12.75 15.19 -16.04
C THR A 48 -12.08 14.20 -16.99
N ASN A 49 -11.03 13.49 -16.57
CA ASN A 49 -10.26 12.58 -17.42
C ASN A 49 -9.68 11.43 -16.59
N PRO A 50 -10.23 10.20 -16.66
CA PRO A 50 -9.71 9.06 -15.91
C PRO A 50 -8.28 8.68 -16.31
N GLU A 51 -7.84 9.00 -17.54
CA GLU A 51 -6.46 8.81 -17.99
C GLU A 51 -5.45 9.73 -17.28
N LYS A 52 -5.93 10.73 -16.53
CA LYS A 52 -5.12 11.66 -15.74
C LYS A 52 -5.15 11.35 -14.25
N ASP A 53 -5.54 10.14 -13.87
CA ASP A 53 -5.41 9.70 -12.49
C ASP A 53 -3.92 9.73 -12.10
N GLN A 54 -3.63 10.29 -10.94
CA GLN A 54 -2.26 10.44 -10.45
C GLN A 54 -2.09 9.69 -9.14
N ILE A 55 -1.03 8.90 -9.05
CA ILE A 55 -0.57 8.29 -7.81
C ILE A 55 0.51 9.20 -7.22
N SER A 56 0.28 9.68 -6.00
CA SER A 56 1.27 10.44 -5.24
C SER A 56 1.76 9.59 -4.07
N LEU A 57 3.08 9.53 -3.90
CA LEU A 57 3.70 8.90 -2.73
C LEU A 57 4.07 9.99 -1.72
N GLU A 58 3.49 9.91 -0.53
CA GLU A 58 3.69 10.82 0.59
C GLU A 58 4.56 10.15 1.67
N HIS A 59 5.15 10.94 2.56
CA HIS A 59 6.02 10.48 3.66
C HIS A 59 7.33 9.77 3.24
N LEU A 60 7.83 10.03 2.03
CA LEU A 60 9.10 9.49 1.53
C LEU A 60 10.32 9.94 2.35
N ALA A 61 10.24 11.07 3.05
CA ALA A 61 11.35 11.60 3.84
C ALA A 61 11.64 10.77 5.11
N ASP A 62 10.67 10.00 5.60
CA ASP A 62 10.81 9.13 6.78
C ASP A 62 11.13 7.67 6.38
N LEU A 63 11.30 7.42 5.07
CA LEU A 63 11.54 6.08 4.55
C LEU A 63 12.94 5.59 4.95
N ASP A 64 12.99 4.54 5.76
CA ASP A 64 14.23 3.83 6.06
C ASP A 64 14.72 3.03 4.84
N LEU A 65 15.57 3.68 4.03
CA LEU A 65 16.15 3.10 2.81
C LEU A 65 17.10 1.92 3.08
N SER A 66 17.51 1.70 4.35
CA SER A 66 18.30 0.54 4.74
C SER A 66 17.46 -0.74 4.79
N ARG A 67 16.15 -0.62 5.02
CA ARG A 67 15.22 -1.75 5.12
C ARG A 67 14.26 -1.84 3.93
N TRP A 68 13.97 -0.71 3.30
CA TRP A 68 12.95 -0.61 2.26
C TRP A 68 13.52 -0.02 0.98
N ASP A 69 13.06 -0.53 -0.16
CA ASP A 69 13.45 -0.03 -1.47
C ASP A 69 12.33 0.83 -2.04
N LEU A 70 12.59 2.13 -2.24
CA LEU A 70 11.60 3.07 -2.77
C LEU A 70 11.10 2.66 -4.15
N ARG A 71 11.97 2.08 -4.98
CA ARG A 71 11.60 1.67 -6.34
C ARG A 71 10.61 0.50 -6.30
N LYS A 72 10.82 -0.48 -5.41
CA LYS A 72 9.87 -1.56 -5.15
C LYS A 72 8.55 -1.03 -4.62
N ILE A 73 8.57 -0.18 -3.60
CA ILE A 73 7.35 0.42 -3.03
C ILE A 73 6.55 1.17 -4.11
N THR A 74 7.26 1.86 -5.01
CA THR A 74 6.61 2.57 -6.13
C THR A 74 5.96 1.59 -7.12
N ASP A 75 6.66 0.52 -7.48
CA ASP A 75 6.15 -0.54 -8.38
C ASP A 75 4.92 -1.25 -7.79
N GLU A 76 4.96 -1.55 -6.49
CA GLU A 76 3.86 -2.12 -5.72
C GLU A 76 2.63 -1.19 -5.69
N ALA A 77 2.85 0.11 -5.43
CA ALA A 77 1.79 1.11 -5.42
C ALA A 77 1.09 1.26 -6.78
N ILE A 78 1.87 1.23 -7.88
CA ILE A 78 1.35 1.24 -9.25
C ILE A 78 0.55 -0.03 -9.52
N THR A 79 1.04 -1.19 -9.08
CA THR A 79 0.35 -2.47 -9.23
C THR A 79 -1.00 -2.47 -8.50
N LEU A 80 -1.06 -1.98 -7.25
CA LEU A 80 -2.32 -1.84 -6.51
C LEU A 80 -3.34 -0.95 -7.22
N TRP A 81 -2.87 0.10 -7.89
CA TRP A 81 -3.72 0.99 -8.68
C TRP A 81 -4.20 0.31 -9.96
N MET A 82 -3.33 -0.37 -10.70
CA MET A 82 -3.71 -1.14 -11.89
C MET A 82 -4.69 -2.27 -11.58
N GLU A 83 -4.57 -2.89 -10.41
CA GLU A 83 -5.53 -3.91 -9.93
C GLU A 83 -6.87 -3.31 -9.46
N GLY A 84 -7.02 -1.98 -9.44
CA GLY A 84 -8.24 -1.32 -8.98
C GLY A 84 -8.52 -1.53 -7.49
N LYS A 85 -7.52 -1.92 -6.68
CA LYS A 85 -7.70 -2.21 -5.24
C LYS A 85 -8.09 -0.97 -4.42
N PHE A 86 -7.83 0.22 -4.97
CA PHE A 86 -8.26 1.50 -4.42
C PHE A 86 -9.75 1.80 -4.69
N GLU A 87 -10.42 1.02 -5.54
CA GLU A 87 -11.82 1.19 -5.89
C GLU A 87 -12.69 0.24 -5.06
N ARG A 88 -13.69 0.80 -4.38
CA ARG A 88 -14.73 0.04 -3.69
C ARG A 88 -15.68 -0.49 -4.78
N HIS A 89 -15.65 -1.81 -5.01
CA HIS A 89 -16.64 -2.52 -5.85
C HIS A 89 -18.08 -2.19 -5.45
#